data_AF-A0A962JMT8-F1
#
_entry.id   AF-A0A962JMT8-F1
#
_cell.length_a   1.000
_cell.length_b   1.000
_cell.length_c   1.000
_cell.angle_alpha   90.00
_cell.angle_beta   90.00
_cell.angle_gamma   90.00
#
_symmetry.space_group_name_H-M   'P 1'
#
loop_
_entity.id
_entity.type
_entity.pdbx_description
1 polymer ?
#
loop_
_entity_poly.entity_id
_entity_poly.type
_entity_poly.pdbx_seq_one_letter_code
_entity_poly.pdbx_strand_id
1 'polypeptide(L)'
;SAMTQLSQAEGVLSAALGKLMVLSEAYPDIKANSTIQNLMEELKSTENRVSFARQAFNDAVMIYNIEREKFPNNIVANFTNFQQAQQLEIPNIAAKEPVKISFN
;
A
#
# COMPACT_ATOMS: atom_id res chain seq x y z
N SER A 1 13.50 -2.06 4.98
CA SER A 1 13.13 -3.45 5.36
C SER A 1 12.65 -4.19 4.12
N ALA A 2 12.38 -5.51 4.20
CA ALA A 2 11.79 -6.28 3.09
C ALA A 2 10.48 -5.66 2.58
N MET A 3 9.66 -5.10 3.49
CA MET A 3 8.42 -4.40 3.13
C MET A 3 8.67 -3.08 2.39
N THR A 4 9.74 -2.35 2.72
CA THR A 4 10.14 -1.15 1.97
C THR A 4 10.55 -1.50 0.53
N GLN A 5 11.28 -2.60 0.35
CA GLN A 5 11.70 -3.06 -0.99
C GLN A 5 10.49 -3.51 -1.81
N LEU A 6 9.53 -4.21 -1.19
CA LEU A 6 8.25 -4.57 -1.80
C LEU A 6 7.51 -3.31 -2.28
N SER A 7 7.33 -2.31 -1.40
CA SER A 7 6.66 -1.05 -1.75
C SER A 7 7.34 -0.31 -2.92
N GLN A 8 8.68 -0.31 -2.97
CA GLN A 8 9.41 0.28 -4.09
C GLN A 8 9.18 -0.49 -5.40
N ALA A 9 9.21 -1.82 -5.35
CA ALA A 9 8.96 -2.67 -6.51
C ALA A 9 7.51 -2.51 -7.03
N GLU A 10 6.53 -2.40 -6.14
CA GLU A 10 5.13 -2.09 -6.49
C GLU A 10 5.00 -0.74 -7.20
N GLY A 11 5.70 0.29 -6.71
CA GLY A 11 5.71 1.60 -7.36
C GLY A 11 6.25 1.55 -8.81
N VAL A 12 7.33 0.79 -9.03
CA VAL A 12 7.90 0.57 -10.38
C VAL A 12 6.93 -0.21 -11.27
N LEU A 13 6.31 -1.26 -10.73
CA LEU A 13 5.32 -2.07 -11.45
C LEU A 13 4.10 -1.24 -11.85
N SER A 14 3.55 -0.45 -10.93
CA SER A 14 2.40 0.43 -11.19
C SER A 14 2.71 1.45 -12.29
N ALA A 15 3.91 2.04 -12.26
CA ALA A 15 4.35 2.95 -13.32
C ALA A 15 4.49 2.26 -14.69
N ALA A 16 4.99 1.02 -14.71
CA ALA A 16 5.07 0.22 -15.94
C ALA A 16 3.69 -0.15 -16.49
N LEU A 17 2.75 -0.53 -15.62
CA LEU A 17 1.36 -0.83 -15.99
C LEU A 17 0.62 0.39 -16.51
N GLY A 18 0.85 1.57 -15.92
CA GLY A 18 0.30 2.82 -16.44
C GLY A 18 0.76 3.10 -17.88
N LYS A 19 2.04 2.90 -18.19
CA LYS A 19 2.56 3.02 -19.55
C LYS A 19 1.96 1.97 -20.50
N LEU A 20 1.80 0.74 -20.03
CA LEU A 20 1.17 -0.34 -20.81
C LEU A 20 -0.28 -0.02 -21.15
N MET A 21 -1.05 0.55 -20.22
CA MET A 21 -2.44 0.98 -20.47
C MET A 21 -2.50 2.06 -21.55
N VAL A 22 -1.65 3.09 -21.48
CA VAL A 22 -1.57 4.13 -22.52
C VAL A 22 -1.24 3.53 -23.88
N LEU A 23 -0.30 2.58 -23.93
CA LEU A 23 0.06 1.92 -25.19
C LEU A 23 -1.08 1.02 -25.71
N SER A 24 -1.81 0.36 -24.81
CA SER A 24 -2.97 -0.46 -25.16
C SER A 24 -4.14 0.35 -25.75
N GLU A 25 -4.25 1.64 -25.42
CA GLU A 25 -5.22 2.54 -26.05
C GLU A 25 -4.82 2.89 -27.48
N ALA A 26 -3.50 3.05 -27.74
CA ALA A 26 -2.97 3.30 -29.07
C ALA A 26 -2.96 2.06 -29.98
N TYR A 27 -2.94 0.85 -29.40
CA TYR A 27 -2.88 -0.43 -30.12
C TYR A 27 -3.99 -1.40 -29.67
N PRO A 28 -5.17 -1.38 -30.33
CA PRO A 28 -6.32 -2.22 -30.00
C PRO A 28 -6.02 -3.72 -30.00
N ASP A 29 -5.07 -4.17 -30.81
CA ASP A 29 -4.66 -5.58 -30.88
C ASP A 29 -4.02 -6.07 -29.56
N ILE A 30 -3.27 -5.20 -28.88
CA ILE A 30 -2.70 -5.47 -27.56
C ILE A 30 -3.83 -5.60 -26.53
N LYS A 31 -4.85 -4.74 -26.64
CA LYS A 31 -6.03 -4.77 -25.77
C LYS A 31 -6.85 -6.04 -25.95
N ALA A 32 -6.94 -6.57 -27.17
CA ALA A 32 -7.69 -7.78 -27.51
C ALA A 32 -6.91 -9.08 -27.23
N ASN A 33 -5.62 -9.00 -26.91
CA ASN A 33 -4.81 -10.16 -26.63
C ASN A 33 -5.19 -10.79 -25.28
N SER A 34 -5.78 -11.99 -25.32
CA SER A 34 -6.21 -12.75 -24.14
C SER A 34 -5.09 -13.04 -23.14
N THR A 35 -3.84 -13.18 -23.61
CA THR A 35 -2.68 -13.41 -22.72
C THR A 35 -2.40 -12.19 -21.85
N ILE A 36 -2.50 -10.99 -22.43
CA ILE A 36 -2.27 -9.73 -21.71
C ILE A 36 -3.44 -9.46 -20.76
N GLN A 37 -4.68 -9.73 -21.19
CA GLN A 37 -5.85 -9.60 -20.31
C GLN A 37 -5.75 -10.49 -19.06
N ASN A 38 -5.36 -11.75 -19.21
CA ASN A 38 -5.16 -12.66 -18.10
C ASN A 38 -4.06 -12.17 -17.14
N LEU A 39 -2.92 -11.71 -17.69
CA LEU A 39 -1.83 -11.15 -16.87
C LEU A 39 -2.30 -9.93 -16.07
N MET A 40 -3.05 -9.01 -16.69
CA MET A 40 -3.58 -7.83 -16.02
C MET A 40 -4.56 -8.20 -14.89
N GLU A 41 -5.36 -9.24 -15.09
CA GLU A 41 -6.28 -9.75 -14.07
C GLU A 41 -5.52 -10.40 -12.89
N GLU A 42 -4.51 -11.22 -13.17
CA GLU A 42 -3.63 -11.80 -12.14
C GLU A 42 -2.88 -10.74 -11.34
N LEU A 43 -2.36 -9.71 -12.03
CA LEU A 43 -1.69 -8.58 -11.39
C LEU A 43 -2.66 -7.79 -10.50
N LYS A 44 -3.88 -7.53 -10.96
CA LYS A 44 -4.92 -6.88 -10.15
C LYS A 44 -5.28 -7.72 -8.91
N SER A 45 -5.41 -9.03 -9.07
CA SER A 45 -5.66 -9.96 -7.96
C SER A 45 -4.50 -9.96 -6.96
N THR A 46 -3.27 -9.92 -7.46
CA THR A 46 -2.05 -9.86 -6.64
C THR A 46 -1.96 -8.54 -5.88
N GLU A 47 -2.21 -7.40 -6.53
CA GLU A 47 -2.25 -6.08 -5.89
C GLU A 47 -3.30 -6.02 -4.78
N ASN A 48 -4.49 -6.58 -5.02
CA ASN A 48 -5.51 -6.68 -3.98
C ASN A 48 -5.01 -7.46 -2.76
N ARG A 49 -4.34 -8.60 -2.98
CA ARG A 49 -3.77 -9.40 -1.88
C ARG A 49 -2.70 -8.63 -1.11
N VAL A 50 -1.81 -7.90 -1.80
CA VAL A 50 -0.78 -7.11 -1.12
C VAL A 50 -1.39 -5.95 -0.34
N SER A 51 -2.41 -5.29 -0.91
CA SER A 51 -3.17 -4.24 -0.21
C SER A 51 -3.80 -4.76 1.08
N PHE A 52 -4.45 -5.93 1.05
CA PHE A 52 -4.99 -6.57 2.26
C PHE A 52 -3.90 -6.93 3.27
N ALA A 53 -2.77 -7.47 2.82
CA ALA A 53 -1.65 -7.79 3.71
C ALA A 53 -1.07 -6.53 4.38
N ARG A 54 -0.98 -5.42 3.62
CA ARG A 54 -0.53 -4.11 4.13
C ARG A 54 -1.51 -3.57 5.18
N GLN A 55 -2.80 -3.65 4.91
CA GLN A 55 -3.83 -3.23 5.87
C GLN A 55 -3.74 -4.07 7.16
N ALA A 56 -3.71 -5.40 7.05
CA ALA A 56 -3.59 -6.28 8.20
C ALA A 56 -2.32 -6.01 9.03
N PHE A 57 -1.20 -5.71 8.37
CA PHE A 57 0.02 -5.28 9.05
C PHE A 57 -0.17 -3.96 9.80
N ASN A 58 -0.77 -2.94 9.16
CA ASN A 58 -1.01 -1.64 9.76
C ASN A 58 -1.99 -1.73 10.94
N ASP A 59 -3.00 -2.59 10.86
CA ASP A 59 -3.93 -2.88 11.94
C ASP A 59 -3.21 -3.55 13.12
N ALA A 60 -2.34 -4.53 12.85
CA ALA A 60 -1.53 -5.16 13.90
C ALA A 60 -0.57 -4.16 14.57
N VAL A 61 0.06 -3.27 13.79
CA VAL A 61 0.91 -2.19 14.30
C VAL A 61 0.09 -1.23 15.17
N MET A 62 -1.11 -0.86 14.74
CA MET A 62 -2.01 0.00 15.50
C MET A 62 -2.38 -0.64 16.85
N ILE A 63 -2.83 -1.90 16.83
CA ILE A 63 -3.17 -2.66 18.04
C ILE A 63 -1.97 -2.72 18.99
N TYR A 64 -0.79 -3.08 18.46
CA TYR A 64 0.45 -3.12 19.23
C TYR A 64 0.76 -1.77 19.89
N ASN A 65 0.65 -0.66 19.14
CA ASN A 65 0.93 0.66 19.65
C ASN A 65 -0.07 1.08 20.75
N ILE A 66 -1.36 0.80 20.55
CA ILE A 66 -2.40 1.05 21.56
C ILE A 66 -2.12 0.26 22.83
N GLU A 67 -1.84 -1.04 22.72
CA GLU A 67 -1.56 -1.90 23.87
C GLU A 67 -0.25 -1.52 24.58
N ARG A 68 0.76 -1.04 23.84
CA ARG A 68 1.99 -0.49 24.43
C ARG A 68 1.70 0.77 25.25
N GLU A 69 0.81 1.64 24.78
CA GLU A 69 0.50 2.93 25.43
C GLU A 69 -0.48 2.81 26.61
N LYS A 70 -1.17 1.68 26.71
CA LYS A 70 -2.12 1.39 27.78
C LYS A 70 -1.43 1.14 29.13
N PHE A 71 -2.01 1.61 30.23
CA PHE A 71 -1.57 1.24 31.57
C PHE A 71 -1.95 -0.21 31.91
N PRO A 72 -1.06 -1.02 32.52
CA PRO A 72 0.30 -0.70 32.99
C PRO A 72 1.42 -0.97 31.97
N ASN A 73 1.08 -1.44 30.77
CA ASN A 73 2.04 -1.84 29.74
C ASN A 73 2.99 -0.72 29.34
N ASN A 74 2.56 0.53 29.32
CA ASN A 74 3.42 1.69 29.03
C ASN A 74 4.62 1.81 29.97
N ILE A 75 4.45 1.47 31.24
CA ILE A 75 5.52 1.47 32.24
C ILE A 75 6.54 0.38 31.88
N VAL A 76 6.07 -0.85 31.66
CA VAL A 76 6.93 -1.99 31.29
C VAL A 76 7.63 -1.72 29.96
N ALA A 77 6.93 -1.18 28.97
CA ALA A 77 7.47 -0.83 27.66
C ALA A 77 8.60 0.20 27.75
N ASN A 78 8.45 1.22 28.60
CA ASN A 78 9.50 2.21 28.85
C ASN A 78 10.71 1.60 29.56
N PHE A 79 10.51 0.70 30.52
CA PHE A 79 11.62 0.02 31.23
C PHE A 79 12.37 -1.00 30.37
N THR A 80 11.68 -1.64 29.42
CA THR A 80 12.24 -2.70 28.56
C THR A 80 12.57 -2.24 27.15
N ASN A 81 12.42 -0.94 26.87
CA ASN A 81 12.71 -0.31 25.59
C ASN A 81 11.91 -0.87 24.39
N PHE A 82 10.65 -1.28 24.62
CA PHE A 82 9.74 -1.61 23.53
C PHE A 82 9.34 -0.32 22.79
N GLN A 83 9.81 -0.19 21.54
CA GLN A 83 9.63 1.00 20.72
C GLN A 83 8.33 0.99 19.92
N GLN A 84 7.95 2.15 19.39
CA GLN A 84 6.81 2.25 18.49
C GLN A 84 7.04 1.51 17.18
N ALA A 85 6.09 0.66 16.81
CA ALA A 85 6.09 0.03 15.51
C ALA A 85 5.60 1.04 14.46
N GLN A 86 6.33 1.13 13.35
CA GLN A 86 5.98 2.00 12.23
C GLN A 86 5.02 1.29 11.29
N GLN A 87 4.02 2.03 10.80
CA GLN A 87 3.10 1.55 9.77
C GLN A 87 3.78 1.52 8.39
N LEU A 88 3.24 0.69 7.50
CA LEU A 88 3.56 0.72 6.08
C LEU A 88 2.72 1.80 5.42
N GLU A 89 3.31 2.99 5.28
CA GLU A 89 2.72 4.09 4.53
C GLU A 89 2.77 3.80 3.03
N ILE A 90 1.66 4.08 2.34
CA ILE A 90 1.68 4.22 0.89
C ILE A 90 2.21 5.63 0.62
N PRO A 91 3.25 5.83 -0.21
CA PRO A 91 3.57 7.14 -0.75
C PRO A 91 2.47 7.55 -1.74
N ASN A 92 1.27 7.83 -1.23
CA ASN A 92 0.18 8.34 -2.01
C ASN A 92 0.41 9.84 -2.16
N ILE A 93 1.01 10.21 -3.29
CA ILE A 93 1.27 11.60 -3.67
C ILE A 93 -0.05 12.40 -3.81
N ALA A 94 -1.19 11.72 -4.05
CA ALA A 94 -2.50 12.35 -4.19
C ALA A 94 -3.31 12.47 -2.88
N ALA A 95 -3.01 11.66 -1.86
CA ALA A 95 -3.72 11.72 -0.56
C ALA A 95 -3.29 12.91 0.33
N LYS A 96 -2.29 13.68 -0.10
CA LYS A 96 -1.85 14.91 0.59
C LYS A 96 -2.54 16.18 0.08
N GLU A 97 -3.43 16.10 -0.90
CA GLU A 97 -4.28 17.24 -1.27
C GLU A 97 -5.38 17.38 -0.20
N PRO A 98 -5.35 18.42 0.66
CA PRO A 98 -6.43 18.65 1.61
C PRO A 98 -7.73 18.89 0.82
N VAL A 99 -8.80 18.17 1.18
CA VAL A 99 -10.14 18.40 0.63
C VAL A 99 -10.50 19.86 0.93
N LYS A 100 -10.46 20.72 -0.09
CA LYS A 100 -10.90 22.11 0.03
C LYS A 100 -12.42 22.12 0.16
N ILE A 101 -12.91 22.21 1.39
CA ILE A 101 -14.33 22.44 1.65
C ILE A 101 -14.60 23.92 1.39
N SER A 102 -15.09 24.22 0.19
CA SER A 102 -15.65 25.54 -0.12
C SER A 102 -17.04 25.62 0.48
N PHE A 103 -17.21 26.45 1.52
CA PHE A 103 -18.53 26.89 1.96
C PHE A 103 -18.98 28.02 1.04
N ASN A 104 -20.18 27.90 0.49
CA ASN A 104 -20.87 28.93 -0.29
C ASN A 104 -21.84 29.68 0.61
#